data_AF-A0A4S1FVK6-F1
#
_entry.id   AF-A0A4S1FVK6-F1
#
_cell.length_a   1.000
_cell.length_b   1.000
_cell.length_c   1.000
_cell.angle_alpha   90.00
_cell.angle_beta   90.00
_cell.angle_gamma   90.00
#
_symmetry.space_group_name_H-M   'P 1'
#
loop_
_entity.id
_entity.type
_entity.pdbx_description
1 polymer ?
#
loop_
_entity_poly.entity_id
_entity_poly.type
_entity_poly.pdbx_seq_one_letter_code
_entity_poly.pdbx_strand_id
1 'polypeptide(L)' 'MSITADRKKELMTEFATAKGDTGSPEVQVAILSERIKNLTEHFKDHKKDNHSRRGLLALVSQ' A
#
# COMPACT_ATOMS: atom_id res chain seq x y z
N MET A 1 -1.23 10.23 -1.20
CA MET A 1 0.15 10.02 -1.71
C MET A 1 0.61 8.59 -1.41
N SER A 2 1.63 8.11 -2.11
CA SER A 2 2.17 6.75 -1.93
C SER A 2 2.86 6.57 -0.57
N ILE A 3 3.25 5.33 -0.26
CA ILE A 3 4.05 4.98 0.92
C ILE A 3 5.47 5.58 0.82
N THR A 4 6.06 6.01 1.94
CA THR A 4 7.46 6.47 1.97
C THR A 4 8.42 5.29 1.81
N ALA A 5 9.64 5.56 1.37
CA ALA A 5 10.66 4.53 1.21
C ALA A 5 11.02 3.86 2.55
N ASP A 6 11.05 4.63 3.64
CA ASP A 6 11.35 4.13 4.97
C ASP A 6 10.23 3.23 5.50
N ARG A 7 8.97 3.67 5.40
CA ARG A 7 7.82 2.85 5.81
C ARG A 7 7.70 1.57 4.98
N LYS A 8 8.06 1.62 3.70
CA LYS A 8 8.12 0.43 2.85
C LYS A 8 9.16 -0.57 3.35
N LYS A 9 10.38 -0.10 3.70
CA LYS A 9 11.44 -0.96 4.25
C LYS A 9 11.06 -1.57 5.60
N GLU A 10 10.38 -0.81 6.45
CA GLU A 10 9.84 -1.30 7.72
C GLU A 10 8.88 -2.46 7.48
N LEU A 11 7.86 -2.27 6.63
CA LEU A 11 6.90 -3.34 6.29
C LEU A 11 7.57 -4.56 5.66
N MET A 12 8.55 -4.34 4.79
CA MET A 12 9.31 -5.45 4.21
C MET A 12 10.06 -6.25 5.28
N THR A 13 10.59 -5.59 6.31
CA THR A 13 11.31 -6.27 7.40
C THR A 13 10.34 -6.95 8.37
N GLU A 14 9.20 -6.33 8.64
CA GLU A 14 8.17 -6.82 9.55
C GLU A 14 7.44 -8.06 9.01
N PHE A 15 7.15 -8.09 7.72
CA PHE A 15 6.39 -9.18 7.07
C PHE A 15 7.26 -10.13 6.24
N ALA A 16 8.58 -9.95 6.23
CA ALA A 16 9.50 -10.86 5.54
C ALA A 16 9.44 -12.26 6.15
N THR A 17 9.28 -13.26 5.30
CA THR A 17 9.33 -14.68 5.69
C THR A 17 10.76 -15.19 5.80
N ALA A 18 11.70 -14.57 5.08
CA ALA A 18 13.11 -14.91 5.07
C ALA A 18 13.98 -13.64 4.95
N LYS A 19 15.26 -13.76 5.30
CA LYS A 19 16.21 -12.65 5.19
C LYS A 19 16.40 -12.25 3.72
N GLY A 20 16.06 -11.00 3.39
CA GLY A 20 16.13 -10.50 2.02
C GLY A 20 14.87 -10.75 1.19
N ASP A 21 13.79 -11.22 1.82
CA ASP A 21 12.48 -11.34 1.19
C ASP A 21 11.91 -9.95 0.87
N THR A 22 11.70 -9.70 -0.42
CA THR A 22 11.22 -8.41 -0.94
C THR A 22 9.93 -8.54 -1.75
N GLY A 23 9.42 -9.76 -1.88
CA GLY A 23 8.40 -10.08 -2.88
C GLY A 23 7.50 -11.25 -2.54
N SER A 24 7.61 -11.83 -1.35
CA SER A 24 6.62 -12.79 -0.87
C SER A 24 5.20 -12.21 -0.86
N PRO A 25 4.17 -13.07 -0.96
CA PRO A 25 2.78 -12.64 -0.84
C PRO A 25 2.54 -11.80 0.43
N GLU A 26 3.14 -12.17 1.56
CA GLU A 26 2.99 -11.48 2.84
C GLU A 26 3.52 -10.04 2.77
N VAL A 27 4.73 -9.86 2.24
CA VAL A 27 5.35 -8.53 2.07
C VAL A 27 4.56 -7.68 1.07
N GLN A 28 4.12 -8.27 -0.05
CA GLN A 28 3.34 -7.56 -1.05
C GLN A 28 1.98 -7.11 -0.50
N VAL A 29 1.27 -8.01 0.19
CA VAL A 29 -0.03 -7.70 0.83
C VAL A 29 0.13 -6.63 1.90
N ALA A 30 1.19 -6.67 2.71
CA ALA A 30 1.45 -5.63 3.71
C ALA A 30 1.64 -4.25 3.07
N ILE A 31 2.45 -4.16 2.00
CA ILE A 31 2.68 -2.90 1.26
C ILE A 31 1.39 -2.39 0.60
N LEU A 32 0.63 -3.28 -0.05
CA LEU A 32 -0.64 -2.93 -0.69
C LEU A 32 -1.66 -2.45 0.34
N SER A 33 -1.75 -3.13 1.49
CA SER A 33 -2.67 -2.77 2.58
C SER A 33 -2.38 -1.38 3.14
N GLU A 34 -1.12 -1.06 3.40
CA GLU A 34 -0.74 0.28 3.87
C GLU A 34 -1.03 1.36 2.81
N ARG A 35 -0.79 1.04 1.54
CA ARG A 35 -1.12 1.96 0.43
C ARG A 35 -2.62 2.20 0.31
N ILE A 36 -3.45 1.16 0.46
CA ILE A 36 -4.91 1.26 0.47
C ILE A 36 -5.37 2.14 1.65
N LYS A 37 -4.81 1.93 2.84
CA LYS A 37 -5.11 2.74 4.03
C LYS A 37 -4.82 4.23 3.80
N ASN A 38 -3.63 4.54 3.28
CA ASN A 38 -3.23 5.93 3.01
C ASN A 38 -4.13 6.59 1.95
N LEU A 39 -4.51 5.87 0.90
CA LEU A 39 -5.43 6.38 -0.12
C LEU A 39 -6.85 6.55 0.43
N THR A 40 -7.29 5.65 1.29
CA THR A 40 -8.61 5.74 1.92
C THR A 40 -8.74 6.98 2.80
N GLU A 41 -7.71 7.30 3.60
CA GLU A 41 -7.67 8.55 4.38
C GLU A 41 -7.65 9.79 3.46
N HIS A 42 -6.81 9.79 2.41
CA HIS A 42 -6.78 10.88 1.41
C HIS A 42 -8.16 11.20 0.82
N PHE A 43 -8.99 10.18 0.54
CA PHE A 43 -10.32 10.40 -0.04
C PHE A 43 -11.35 10.95 0.95
N LYS A 44 -11.11 10.92 2.26
CA LYS A 44 -11.99 11.57 3.23
C LYS A 44 -11.98 13.08 3.06
N ASP A 45 -10.79 13.64 2.82
CA ASP A 45 -10.60 15.08 2.58
C ASP A 45 -10.80 15.43 1.10
N HIS A 46 -10.36 14.56 0.18
CA HIS A 46 -10.42 14.78 -1.28
C HIS A 46 -11.56 14.01 -1.94
N LYS A 47 -12.81 14.28 -1.53
CA LYS A 47 -14.00 13.52 -1.96
C LYS A 47 -14.22 13.48 -3.48
N LYS A 48 -13.80 14.51 -4.21
CA LYS A 48 -13.98 14.66 -5.66
C LYS A 48 -12.85 14.06 -6.51
N ASP A 49 -11.79 13.52 -5.90
CA ASP A 49 -10.68 12.90 -6.63
C ASP A 49 -11.07 11.49 -7.13
N ASN A 50 -11.85 11.45 -8.21
CA ASN A 50 -12.35 10.21 -8.80
C ASN A 50 -11.28 9.46 -9.62
N HIS A 51 -10.30 10.19 -10.17
CA HIS A 51 -9.22 9.59 -10.96
C HIS A 51 -8.33 8.71 -10.09
N SER A 52 -7.90 9.22 -8.94
CA SER A 52 -7.12 8.43 -7.98
C SER A 52 -7.95 7.30 -7.36
N ARG A 53 -9.27 7.51 -7.14
CA ARG A 53 -10.16 6.48 -6.59
C ARG A 53 -10.29 5.28 -7.52
N ARG A 54 -10.28 5.49 -8.84
CA ARG A 54 -10.21 4.39 -9.82
C ARG A 54 -8.91 3.60 -9.67
N GLY A 55 -7.78 4.28 -9.44
CA GLY A 55 -6.50 3.64 -9.15
C GLY A 55 -6.54 2.79 -7.88
N LEU A 56 -7.22 3.29 -6.82
CA LEU A 56 -7.45 2.51 -5.59
C LEU A 56 -8.24 1.22 -5.87
N LEU A 57 -9.32 1.29 -6.63
CA LEU A 57 -10.13 0.11 -6.95
C LEU A 57 -9.32 -0.95 -7.70
N ALA A 58 -8.45 -0.54 -8.62
CA ALA A 58 -7.55 -1.46 -9.32
C ALA A 58 -6.56 -2.16 -8.38
N LEU A 59 -6.08 -1.47 -7.33
CA LEU A 59 -5.20 -2.05 -6.31
C LEU A 59 -5.91 -3.06 -5.42
N VAL A 60 -7.21 -2.87 -5.15
CA VAL A 60 -8.02 -3.81 -4.36
C VAL A 60 -8.39 -5.06 -5.17
N SER A 61 -8.52 -4.92 -6.49
CA SER A 61 -8.81 -6.04 -7.40
C SER A 61 -7.58 -6.84 -7.84
N GLN A 62 -6.38 -6.49 -7.34
CA GLN A 62 -5.10 -7.09 -7.71
C GLN A 62 -4.82 -8.34 -6.87
#